data_AF-A0A661T1P8-F1
#
_entry.id   AF-A0A661T1P8-F1
#
_cell.length_a   1.000
_cell.length_b   1.000
_cell.length_c   1.000
_cell.angle_alpha   90.00
_cell.angle_beta   90.00
_cell.angle_gamma   90.00
#
_symmetry.space_group_name_H-M   'P 1'
#
loop_
_entity.id
_entity.type
_entity.pdbx_description
1 polymer ?
#
loop_
_entity_poly.entity_id
_entity_poly.type
_entity_poly.pdbx_seq_one_letter_code
_entity_poly.pdbx_strand_id
1 'polypeptide(L)'
;MTSVDPVVELIGRKSFEWLSREFTRSTTLRDLPDDILSAVASTDITVRDYASDPNAVTAIAVLTFAYRMADRVQEPHHGPGDILLLKVLARGERARREGSPGSRNRFRDLPLFELITGEVGERIRGMSLMGTPG
;
A
#
# COMPACT_ATOMS: atom_id res chain seq x y z
N MET A 1 22.03 -13.12 20.49
CA MET A 1 21.07 -12.04 20.15
C MET A 1 20.62 -12.30 18.72
N THR A 2 19.39 -12.73 18.52
CA THR A 2 18.80 -12.81 17.16
C THR A 2 18.71 -11.37 16.66
N SER A 3 19.53 -11.00 15.69
CA SER A 3 19.42 -9.70 15.02
C SER A 3 18.00 -9.61 14.47
N VAL A 4 17.23 -8.63 14.94
CA VAL A 4 15.94 -8.34 14.33
C VAL A 4 16.22 -7.93 12.89
N ASP A 5 15.46 -8.49 11.95
CA ASP A 5 15.62 -8.15 10.54
C ASP A 5 15.41 -6.64 10.36
N PRO A 6 16.36 -5.90 9.75
CA PRO A 6 16.25 -4.46 9.56
C PRO A 6 14.94 -4.01 8.89
N VAL A 7 14.36 -4.84 8.01
CA VAL A 7 13.08 -4.55 7.36
C VAL A 7 11.93 -4.59 8.37
N VAL A 8 11.96 -5.53 9.31
CA VAL A 8 10.95 -5.63 10.38
C VAL A 8 11.06 -4.45 11.35
N GLU A 9 12.27 -3.95 11.61
CA GLU A 9 12.45 -2.73 12.39
C GLU A 9 11.86 -1.50 11.69
N LEU A 10 12.09 -1.36 10.38
CA LEU A 10 11.56 -0.24 9.59
C LEU A 10 10.03 -0.26 9.47
N ILE A 11 9.43 -1.42 9.24
CA ILE A 11 7.96 -1.58 9.18
C ILE A 11 7.32 -1.45 10.57
N GLY A 12 8.07 -1.80 11.61
CA GLY A 12 7.57 -1.99 12.96
C GLY A 12 6.99 -3.40 13.16
N ARG A 13 7.37 -4.02 14.28
CA ARG A 13 7.04 -5.42 14.58
C ARG A 13 5.54 -5.73 14.52
N LYS A 14 4.70 -4.88 15.12
CA LYS A 14 3.24 -5.09 15.16
C LYS A 14 2.62 -5.06 13.76
N SER A 15 3.02 -4.08 12.95
CA SER A 15 2.56 -3.95 11.56
C SER A 15 2.98 -5.16 10.74
N PHE A 16 4.23 -5.60 10.88
CA PHE A 16 4.74 -6.78 10.17
C PHE A 16 4.03 -8.07 10.60
N GLU A 17 3.82 -8.27 11.91
CA GLU A 17 3.08 -9.43 12.44
C GLU A 17 1.65 -9.47 11.90
N TRP A 18 0.97 -8.33 11.87
CA TRP A 18 -0.37 -8.25 11.29
C TRP A 18 -0.37 -8.56 9.80
N LEU A 19 0.55 -7.98 9.02
CA LEU A 19 0.69 -8.27 7.59
C LEU A 19 0.93 -9.76 7.32
N SER A 20 1.77 -10.40 8.13
CA SER A 20 2.13 -11.81 7.93
C SER A 20 1.06 -12.81 8.35
N ARG A 21 0.15 -12.45 9.27
CA ARG A 21 -0.83 -13.37 9.86
C ARG A 21 -2.28 -13.09 9.44
N GLU A 22 -2.63 -11.82 9.30
CA GLU A 22 -4.00 -11.37 9.14
C GLU A 22 -4.30 -10.87 7.71
N PHE A 23 -3.28 -10.50 6.93
CA PHE A 23 -3.47 -10.08 5.56
C PHE A 23 -3.82 -11.28 4.67
N THR A 24 -5.02 -11.25 4.07
CA THR A 24 -5.58 -12.33 3.26
C THR A 24 -6.24 -11.78 1.99
N ARG A 25 -6.76 -12.67 1.14
CA ARG A 25 -7.55 -12.30 -0.05
C ARG A 25 -8.85 -11.57 0.26
N SER A 26 -9.38 -11.65 1.48
CA SER A 26 -10.58 -10.89 1.86
C SER A 26 -10.25 -9.54 2.51
N THR A 27 -8.98 -9.25 2.80
CA THR A 27 -8.55 -8.03 3.45
C THR A 27 -8.89 -6.81 2.59
N THR A 28 -9.66 -5.90 3.15
CA THR A 28 -10.06 -4.61 2.57
C THR A 28 -9.25 -3.46 3.16
N LEU A 29 -9.44 -2.24 2.65
CA LEU A 29 -8.84 -1.03 3.26
C LEU A 29 -9.29 -0.79 4.71
N ARG A 30 -10.48 -1.26 5.10
CA ARG A 30 -11.00 -1.08 6.46
C ARG A 30 -10.33 -1.96 7.48
N ASP A 31 -9.79 -3.09 7.04
CA ASP A 31 -9.19 -4.07 7.92
C ASP A 31 -7.76 -3.68 8.28
N LEU A 32 -7.14 -2.80 7.49
CA LEU A 32 -5.80 -2.29 7.78
C LEU A 32 -5.78 -1.56 9.14
N PRO A 33 -4.81 -1.90 10.02
CA PRO A 33 -4.56 -1.17 11.26
C PRO A 33 -4.22 0.29 11.02
N ASP A 34 -4.56 1.16 11.98
CA ASP A 34 -4.30 2.61 11.89
C ASP A 34 -2.82 2.94 11.72
N ASP A 35 -1.91 2.18 12.35
CA ASP A 35 -0.47 2.38 12.22
C ASP A 35 -0.01 2.17 10.77
N ILE A 36 -0.49 1.12 10.11
CA ILE A 36 -0.19 0.82 8.69
C ILE A 36 -0.80 1.90 7.79
N LEU A 37 -2.07 2.25 8.00
CA LEU A 37 -2.74 3.29 7.22
C LEU A 37 -2.06 4.65 7.35
N SER A 38 -1.63 5.00 8.56
CA SER A 38 -0.97 6.28 8.82
C SER A 38 0.41 6.36 8.18
N ALA A 39 1.19 5.28 8.26
CA ALA A 39 2.49 5.18 7.60
C ALA A 39 2.33 5.35 6.07
N VAL A 40 1.47 4.52 5.46
CA VAL A 40 1.19 4.55 4.02
C VAL A 40 0.64 5.90 3.54
N ALA A 41 -0.26 6.52 4.29
CA ALA A 41 -0.82 7.83 3.96
C ALA A 41 0.24 8.95 3.99
N SER A 42 1.32 8.73 4.75
CA SER A 42 2.41 9.69 4.99
C SER A 42 3.64 9.45 4.12
N THR A 43 3.69 8.36 3.35
CA THR A 43 4.80 8.04 2.43
C THR A 43 5.17 9.22 1.55
N ASP A 44 6.44 9.62 1.51
CA ASP A 44 6.90 10.60 0.53
C ASP A 44 7.09 9.91 -0.82
N ILE A 45 6.41 10.40 -1.86
CA ILE A 45 6.49 9.83 -3.22
C ILE A 45 7.56 10.50 -4.06
N THR A 46 8.16 11.59 -3.58
CA THR A 46 9.14 12.41 -4.31
C THR A 46 10.58 11.95 -4.07
N VAL A 47 10.81 11.10 -3.07
CA VAL A 47 12.12 10.52 -2.77
C VAL A 47 12.50 9.47 -3.80
N ARG A 48 13.79 9.40 -4.15
CA ARG A 48 14.34 8.41 -5.08
C ARG A 48 14.75 7.10 -4.40
N ASP A 49 15.03 7.16 -3.10
CA ASP A 49 15.40 6.00 -2.29
C ASP A 49 14.29 5.70 -1.28
N TYR A 50 13.40 4.78 -1.64
CA TYR A 50 12.32 4.35 -0.75
C TYR A 50 12.82 3.44 0.39
N ALA A 51 14.02 2.87 0.30
CA ALA A 51 14.53 1.94 1.31
C ALA A 51 14.93 2.64 2.62
N SER A 52 15.17 3.95 2.57
CA SER A 52 15.52 4.77 3.74
C SER A 52 14.31 5.44 4.42
N ASP A 53 13.10 5.36 3.85
CA ASP A 53 11.87 5.89 4.45
C ASP A 53 11.03 4.74 5.05
N PRO A 54 10.87 4.67 6.39
CA PRO A 54 10.02 3.68 7.06
C PRO A 54 8.58 3.63 6.52
N ASN A 55 8.02 4.78 6.13
CA ASN A 55 6.67 4.86 5.57
C ASN A 55 6.61 4.22 4.17
N ALA A 56 7.63 4.47 3.34
CA ALA A 56 7.73 3.86 2.02
C ALA A 56 7.98 2.36 2.12
N VAL A 57 8.84 1.90 3.04
CA VAL A 57 9.06 0.48 3.31
C VAL A 57 7.78 -0.20 3.77
N THR A 58 6.98 0.45 4.62
CA THR A 58 5.66 -0.06 5.03
C THR A 58 4.70 -0.17 3.84
N ALA A 59 4.67 0.83 2.95
CA ALA A 59 3.86 0.77 1.73
C ALA A 59 4.31 -0.38 0.80
N ILE A 60 5.62 -0.55 0.61
CA ILE A 60 6.20 -1.66 -0.16
C ILE A 60 5.81 -3.00 0.44
N ALA A 61 5.81 -3.14 1.77
CA ALA A 61 5.38 -4.36 2.43
C ALA A 61 3.91 -4.67 2.13
N VAL A 62 3.01 -3.69 2.28
CA VAL A 62 1.58 -3.85 1.95
C VAL A 62 1.40 -4.28 0.48
N LEU A 63 2.10 -3.63 -0.45
CA LEU A 63 2.08 -3.99 -1.87
C LEU A 63 2.58 -5.41 -2.09
N THR A 64 3.67 -5.81 -1.45
CA THR A 64 4.23 -7.16 -1.54
C THR A 64 3.22 -8.22 -1.14
N PHE A 65 2.51 -8.02 -0.02
CA PHE A 65 1.43 -8.92 0.41
C PHE A 65 0.24 -8.91 -0.55
N ALA A 66 -0.16 -7.75 -1.08
CA ALA A 66 -1.21 -7.64 -2.08
C ALA A 66 -0.87 -8.42 -3.37
N TYR A 67 0.34 -8.24 -3.92
CA TYR A 67 0.81 -8.98 -5.09
C TYR A 67 0.89 -10.49 -4.84
N ARG A 68 1.38 -10.89 -3.66
CA ARG A 68 1.38 -12.30 -3.25
C ARG A 68 -0.03 -12.88 -3.20
N MET A 69 -1.01 -12.14 -2.68
CA MET A 69 -2.41 -12.62 -2.66
C MET A 69 -2.96 -12.82 -4.07
N ALA A 70 -2.49 -12.05 -5.05
CA ALA A 70 -2.86 -12.19 -6.46
C ALA A 70 -2.10 -13.29 -7.22
N ASP A 71 -1.17 -14.01 -6.57
CA ASP A 71 -0.22 -14.92 -7.22
C ASP A 71 0.59 -14.23 -8.34
N ARG A 72 0.93 -12.95 -8.14
CA ARG A 72 1.68 -12.11 -9.10
C ARG A 72 2.98 -11.58 -8.49
N VAL A 73 3.94 -11.28 -9.35
CA VAL A 73 5.16 -10.56 -9.00
C VAL A 73 4.99 -9.11 -9.41
N GLN A 74 5.32 -8.17 -8.52
CA GLN A 74 5.33 -6.75 -8.87
C GLN A 74 6.49 -6.48 -9.83
N GLU A 75 6.19 -5.85 -10.96
CA GLU A 75 7.24 -5.40 -11.88
C GLU A 75 7.85 -4.08 -11.38
N PRO A 76 9.18 -3.93 -11.32
CA PRO A 76 9.83 -2.78 -10.66
C PRO A 76 9.39 -1.40 -11.17
N HIS A 77 9.07 -1.29 -12.46
CA HIS A 77 8.68 -0.01 -13.07
C HIS A 77 7.27 0.46 -12.64
N HIS A 78 6.44 -0.43 -12.11
CA HIS A 78 5.13 -0.09 -11.55
C HIS A 78 5.20 0.43 -10.10
N GLY A 79 6.34 0.25 -9.42
CA GLY A 79 6.51 0.56 -7.99
C GLY A 79 6.04 1.97 -7.59
N PRO A 80 6.51 3.05 -8.23
CA PRO A 80 6.09 4.41 -7.87
C PRO A 80 4.58 4.65 -8.04
N GLY A 81 3.98 4.10 -9.10
CA GLY A 81 2.55 4.22 -9.38
C GLY A 81 1.71 3.46 -8.34
N ASP A 82 2.13 2.25 -7.98
CA ASP A 82 1.46 1.43 -6.98
C ASP A 82 1.54 2.06 -5.58
N ILE A 83 2.70 2.64 -5.21
CA ILE A 83 2.87 3.38 -3.95
C ILE A 83 1.94 4.60 -3.93
N LEU A 84 1.87 5.36 -5.04
CA LEU A 84 0.97 6.51 -5.15
C LEU A 84 -0.49 6.10 -5.00
N LEU A 85 -0.92 5.05 -5.69
CA LEU A 85 -2.27 4.50 -5.60
C LEU A 85 -2.60 4.13 -4.14
N LEU A 86 -1.73 3.34 -3.53
CA LEU A 86 -1.93 2.87 -2.16
C LEU A 86 -1.98 4.05 -1.17
N LYS A 87 -1.12 5.07 -1.33
CA LYS A 87 -1.15 6.32 -0.55
C LYS A 87 -2.48 7.05 -0.65
N VAL A 88 -3.01 7.21 -1.87
CA VAL A 88 -4.31 7.87 -2.10
C VAL A 88 -5.45 7.10 -1.43
N LEU A 89 -5.46 5.78 -1.57
CA LEU A 89 -6.45 4.90 -0.92
C LEU A 89 -6.38 5.01 0.61
N ALA A 90 -5.17 4.95 1.19
CA ALA A 90 -4.98 5.05 2.63
C ALA A 90 -5.40 6.42 3.18
N ARG A 91 -5.06 7.52 2.50
CA ARG A 91 -5.53 8.88 2.86
C ARG A 91 -7.06 8.97 2.85
N GLY A 92 -7.69 8.40 1.83
CA GLY A 92 -9.15 8.39 1.72
C GLY A 92 -9.84 7.60 2.84
N GLU A 93 -9.27 6.47 3.26
CA GLU A 93 -9.79 5.68 4.37
C GLU A 93 -9.53 6.35 5.72
N ARG A 94 -8.35 6.95 5.92
CA ARG A 94 -8.02 7.69 7.14
C ARG A 94 -8.93 8.90 7.35
N ALA A 95 -9.11 9.73 6.33
CA ALA A 95 -10.02 10.87 6.39
C ALA A 95 -11.46 10.44 6.75
N ARG A 96 -11.90 9.27 6.26
CA ARG A 96 -13.19 8.68 6.62
C ARG A 96 -13.25 8.27 8.10
N ARG A 97 -12.21 7.63 8.64
CA ARG A 97 -12.12 7.27 10.07
C ARG A 97 -12.18 8.50 10.96
N GLU A 98 -11.61 9.62 10.49
CA GLU A 98 -11.65 10.92 11.14
C GLU A 98 -12.99 11.67 10.94
N GLY A 99 -13.98 11.07 10.27
CA GLY A 99 -15.31 11.64 10.08
C GLY A 99 -15.43 12.67 8.96
N SER A 100 -14.41 12.82 8.10
CA SER A 100 -14.49 13.75 6.97
C SER A 100 -15.52 13.30 5.93
N PRO A 101 -16.43 14.19 5.47
CA PRO A 101 -17.56 13.84 4.61
C PRO A 101 -17.20 13.51 3.15
N GLY A 102 -15.91 13.55 2.77
CA GLY A 102 -15.46 13.56 1.38
C GLY A 102 -15.25 12.21 0.69
N SER A 103 -15.24 11.08 1.39
CA SER A 103 -14.81 9.79 0.79
C SER A 103 -15.95 8.78 0.72
N ARG A 104 -16.86 8.95 -0.25
CA ARG A 104 -17.73 7.85 -0.72
C ARG A 104 -16.96 6.99 -1.74
N ASN A 105 -15.81 6.45 -1.33
CA ASN A 105 -15.07 5.54 -2.20
C ASN A 105 -15.80 4.19 -2.26
N ARG A 106 -16.48 3.93 -3.39
CA ARG A 106 -17.21 2.67 -3.64
C ARG A 106 -16.31 1.43 -3.62
N PHE A 107 -15.01 1.61 -3.74
CA PHE A 107 -14.03 0.55 -3.81
C PHE A 107 -13.53 0.07 -2.43
N ARG A 108 -13.98 0.72 -1.35
CA ARG A 108 -13.56 0.42 0.04
C ARG A 108 -13.88 -1.00 0.53
N ASP A 109 -14.94 -1.60 -0.03
CA ASP A 109 -15.43 -2.93 0.32
C ASP A 109 -14.76 -4.01 -0.54
N LEU A 110 -13.97 -3.60 -1.53
CA LEU A 110 -13.23 -4.54 -2.36
C LEU A 110 -11.96 -4.98 -1.64
N PRO A 111 -11.55 -6.25 -1.86
CA PRO A 111 -10.23 -6.71 -1.44
C PRO A 111 -9.12 -5.78 -1.93
N LEU A 112 -8.18 -5.45 -1.05
CA LEU A 112 -7.09 -4.54 -1.36
C LEU A 112 -6.22 -5.09 -2.50
N PHE A 113 -6.02 -6.41 -2.56
CA PHE A 113 -5.26 -7.01 -3.65
C PHE A 113 -5.92 -6.79 -5.03
N GLU A 114 -7.25 -6.81 -5.11
CA GLU A 114 -8.00 -6.52 -6.35
C GLU A 114 -7.87 -5.05 -6.75
N LEU A 115 -7.82 -4.14 -5.79
CA LEU A 115 -7.61 -2.70 -6.07
C LEU A 115 -6.24 -2.42 -6.66
N ILE A 116 -5.21 -3.13 -6.18
CA ILE A 116 -3.82 -2.94 -6.60
C ILE A 116 -3.49 -3.72 -7.88
N THR A 117 -3.93 -4.97 -7.97
CA THR A 117 -3.51 -5.92 -9.01
C THR A 117 -4.60 -6.27 -10.01
N GLY A 118 -5.86 -5.96 -9.71
CA GLY A 118 -7.00 -6.19 -10.59
C GLY A 118 -7.18 -5.05 -11.60
N GLU A 119 -8.35 -5.02 -12.25
CA GLU A 119 -8.66 -4.09 -13.35
C GLU A 119 -8.46 -2.62 -13.00
N VAL A 120 -8.75 -2.23 -11.75
CA VAL A 120 -8.56 -0.84 -11.28
C VAL A 120 -7.08 -0.47 -11.28
N GLY A 121 -6.23 -1.32 -10.69
CA GLY A 121 -4.78 -1.11 -10.67
C GLY A 121 -4.17 -1.15 -12.06
N GLU A 122 -4.58 -2.08 -12.92
CA GLU A 122 -4.16 -2.14 -14.32
C GLU A 122 -4.49 -0.85 -15.08
N ARG A 123 -5.71 -0.32 -14.91
CA ARG A 123 -6.10 0.94 -15.55
C ARG A 123 -5.26 2.13 -15.07
N ILE A 124 -4.97 2.20 -13.78
CA ILE A 124 -4.15 3.28 -13.21
C ILE A 124 -2.71 3.17 -13.71
N ARG A 125 -2.16 1.95 -13.83
CA ARG A 125 -0.82 1.73 -14.42
C ARG A 125 -0.77 2.03 -15.92
N GLY A 126 -1.84 1.74 -16.64
CA GLY A 126 -1.98 2.06 -18.07
C GLY A 126 -2.29 3.54 -18.35
N MET A 127 -2.65 4.33 -17.35
CA MET A 127 -2.72 5.78 -17.48
C MET A 127 -1.29 6.31 -17.52
N SER A 128 -0.86 6.88 -18.64
CA SER A 128 0.36 7.69 -18.68
C SER A 128 0.20 8.85 -17.70
N LEU A 129 0.72 8.67 -16.49
CA LEU A 129 1.04 9.76 -15.59
C LEU A 129 2.07 10.59 -16.36
N MET A 130 1.67 11.79 -16.79
CA MET A 130 2.46 12.70 -17.64
C MET A 130 3.96 12.63 -17.27
N GLY A 131 4.79 12.04 -18.14
CA GLY A 131 6.24 12.01 -17.94
C GLY A 131 7.05 10.90 -18.63
N THR A 132 6.45 9.82 -19.11
CA THR A 132 7.21 8.73 -19.76
C THR A 132 7.08 8.81 -21.28
N PRO A 133 8.16 8.99 -22.06
CA PRO A 133 8.10 8.83 -23.51
C PRO A 133 7.83 7.35 -23.82
N GLY A 134 6.91 7.10 -24.76
CA GLY A 134 6.76 5.80 -25.42
C GLY A 134 7.85 5.53 -26.44
#